data_AF-A0A951I2H0-F1
#
_entry.id   AF-A0A951I2H0-F1
#
_cell.length_a   1.000
_cell.length_b   1.000
_cell.length_c   1.000
_cell.angle_alpha   90.00
_cell.angle_beta   90.00
_cell.angle_gamma   90.00
#
_symmetry.space_group_name_H-M   'P 1'
#
loop_
_entity.id
_entity.type
_entity.pdbx_description
1 polymer ?
#
loop_
_entity_poly.entity_id
_entity_poly.type
_entity_poly.pdbx_seq_one_letter_code
_entity_poly.pdbx_strand_id
1 'polypeptide(L)'
;MLKTEIALERIFGTIIPGALFVLGAWYLHRPFLLRYFPNIAGDPSQANVIGTEFKIAIFIVVAFSIGLILNQLSDIGIVLLFKDDAISPKSSRKVRRIVRLFWRVIVFTRIYQDPRTRAVTRYLESPRRVRFLRLMEDWAGTNEDALKSPNEVIVAHQHVIFHLRVHSETSRRLLDNAYLPVIFSSSILAAFVLLVPVVILSFWTSEIVDEGIRVHFYRTLLGVLALIYAGVAISSYSLKRQFKQFCHYVLTLALHLHELPEHDSEKGIDH
;
A
#
# COMPACT_ATOMS: atom_id res chain seq x y z
N MET A 1 19.37 -19.99 -2.67
CA MET A 1 18.22 -19.97 -1.74
C MET A 1 17.49 -18.63 -1.70
N LEU A 2 18.19 -17.47 -1.68
CA LEU A 2 17.55 -16.14 -1.72
C LEU A 2 16.57 -15.89 -2.91
N LYS A 3 16.89 -16.36 -4.12
CA LYS A 3 16.01 -16.15 -5.29
C LYS A 3 14.66 -16.88 -5.18
N THR A 4 14.66 -18.08 -4.60
CA THR A 4 13.45 -18.89 -4.44
C THR A 4 12.54 -18.34 -3.34
N GLU A 5 13.12 -17.84 -2.24
CA GLU A 5 12.35 -17.20 -1.15
C GLU A 5 11.68 -15.90 -1.61
N ILE A 6 12.42 -15.03 -2.31
CA ILE A 6 11.88 -13.75 -2.84
C ILE A 6 10.79 -14.01 -3.89
N ALA A 7 10.90 -15.06 -4.70
CA ALA A 7 9.85 -15.43 -5.65
C ALA A 7 8.57 -15.88 -4.93
N LEU A 8 8.72 -16.65 -3.85
CA LEU A 8 7.61 -17.20 -3.08
C LEU A 8 6.89 -16.11 -2.27
N GLU A 9 7.65 -15.20 -1.64
CA GLU A 9 7.10 -14.00 -0.98
C GLU A 9 6.33 -13.10 -1.94
N ARG A 10 6.80 -12.93 -3.18
CA ARG A 10 6.08 -12.16 -4.21
C ARG A 10 4.78 -12.84 -4.65
N ILE A 11 4.80 -14.16 -4.77
CA ILE A 11 3.60 -14.95 -5.09
C ILE A 11 2.58 -14.80 -3.96
N PHE A 12 2.98 -15.01 -2.70
CA PHE A 12 2.08 -14.82 -1.56
C PHE A 12 1.62 -13.36 -1.41
N GLY A 13 2.53 -12.41 -1.64
CA GLY A 13 2.23 -10.99 -1.62
C GLY A 13 1.21 -10.56 -2.66
N THR A 14 1.04 -11.35 -3.73
CA THR A 14 0.04 -11.14 -4.78
C THR A 14 -1.25 -11.93 -4.49
N ILE A 15 -1.13 -13.21 -4.14
CA ILE A 15 -2.28 -14.09 -3.93
C ILE A 15 -3.09 -13.68 -2.71
N ILE A 16 -2.45 -13.33 -1.59
CA ILE A 16 -3.17 -13.09 -0.32
C ILE A 16 -4.14 -11.90 -0.42
N PRO A 17 -3.74 -10.70 -0.89
CA PRO A 17 -4.67 -9.58 -1.05
C PRO A 17 -5.79 -9.89 -2.05
N GLY A 18 -5.47 -10.57 -3.15
CA GLY A 18 -6.45 -10.96 -4.15
C GLY A 18 -7.46 -11.99 -3.63
N ALA A 19 -6.99 -13.03 -2.94
CA ALA A 19 -7.82 -14.04 -2.31
C ALA A 19 -8.72 -13.42 -1.23
N LEU A 20 -8.19 -12.49 -0.43
CA LEU A 20 -8.96 -11.74 0.57
C LEU A 20 -10.13 -10.98 -0.09
N PHE A 21 -9.86 -10.24 -1.17
CA PHE A 21 -10.89 -9.52 -1.89
C PHE A 21 -11.90 -10.46 -2.54
N VAL A 22 -11.45 -11.50 -3.25
CA VAL A 22 -12.33 -12.45 -3.94
C VAL A 22 -13.23 -13.19 -2.97
N LEU A 23 -12.68 -13.72 -1.86
CA LEU A 23 -13.47 -14.41 -0.84
C LEU A 23 -14.45 -13.45 -0.15
N GLY A 24 -14.02 -12.23 0.15
CA GLY A 24 -14.89 -11.21 0.73
C GLY A 24 -16.05 -10.87 -0.20
N ALA A 25 -15.77 -10.60 -1.48
CA ALA A 25 -16.77 -10.28 -2.48
C ALA A 25 -17.72 -11.46 -2.75
N TRP A 26 -17.16 -12.66 -2.83
CA TRP A 26 -17.92 -13.91 -2.97
C TRP A 26 -18.90 -14.09 -1.83
N TYR A 27 -18.43 -13.99 -0.58
CA TYR A 27 -19.27 -14.18 0.60
C TYR A 27 -20.38 -13.14 0.67
N LEU A 28 -20.07 -11.88 0.35
CA LEU A 28 -21.03 -10.78 0.29
C LEU A 28 -22.10 -10.95 -0.79
N HIS A 29 -21.72 -11.46 -1.96
CA HIS A 29 -22.64 -11.70 -3.09
C HIS A 29 -23.26 -13.10 -3.09
N ARG A 30 -22.92 -13.97 -2.13
CA ARG A 30 -23.35 -15.37 -2.11
C ARG A 30 -24.86 -15.56 -2.28
N PRO A 31 -25.76 -14.77 -1.63
CA PRO A 31 -27.20 -14.93 -1.82
C PRO A 31 -27.64 -14.67 -3.27
N PHE A 32 -27.09 -13.61 -3.89
CA PHE A 32 -27.35 -13.30 -5.29
C PHE A 32 -26.80 -14.38 -6.23
N LEU A 33 -25.58 -14.85 -5.96
CA LEU A 33 -24.95 -15.92 -6.74
C LEU A 33 -25.72 -17.24 -6.61
N LEU A 34 -26.24 -17.59 -5.45
CA LEU A 34 -27.06 -18.81 -5.26
C LEU A 34 -28.34 -18.76 -6.11
N ARG A 35 -29.00 -17.61 -6.19
CA ARG A 35 -30.24 -17.45 -6.95
C ARG A 35 -30.05 -17.50 -8.47
N TYR A 36 -29.03 -16.81 -8.99
CA TYR A 36 -28.85 -16.65 -10.45
C TYR A 36 -27.76 -17.56 -11.04
N PHE A 37 -26.79 -17.99 -10.23
CA PHE A 37 -25.64 -18.79 -10.66
C PHE A 37 -25.29 -19.91 -9.65
N PRO A 38 -26.24 -20.82 -9.30
CA PRO A 38 -26.09 -21.81 -8.24
C PRO A 38 -24.88 -22.75 -8.41
N ASN A 39 -24.56 -23.12 -9.66
CA ASN A 39 -23.39 -23.94 -10.00
C ASN A 39 -22.06 -23.27 -9.64
N ILE A 40 -21.99 -21.94 -9.78
CA ILE A 40 -20.84 -21.13 -9.41
C ILE A 40 -20.83 -21.02 -7.88
N ALA A 41 -21.94 -20.59 -7.27
CA ALA A 41 -22.10 -20.36 -5.84
C ALA A 41 -21.85 -21.59 -4.93
N GLY A 42 -21.80 -22.79 -5.50
CA GLY A 42 -21.56 -24.04 -4.79
C GLY A 42 -22.82 -24.56 -4.09
N ASP A 43 -23.97 -24.41 -4.72
CA ASP A 43 -25.23 -24.96 -4.23
C ASP A 43 -25.15 -26.51 -4.21
N PRO A 44 -25.25 -27.16 -3.02
CA PRO A 44 -25.18 -28.61 -2.90
C PRO A 44 -26.39 -29.33 -3.52
N SER A 45 -27.49 -28.61 -3.81
CA SER A 45 -28.69 -29.18 -4.43
C SER A 45 -28.56 -29.39 -5.95
N GLN A 46 -27.61 -28.73 -6.60
CA GLN A 46 -27.33 -28.95 -8.02
C GLN A 46 -26.24 -30.00 -8.20
N ALA A 47 -26.41 -30.87 -9.20
CA ALA A 47 -25.35 -31.77 -9.62
C ALA A 47 -24.10 -30.92 -9.93
N ASN A 48 -22.95 -31.28 -9.34
CA ASN A 48 -21.73 -30.50 -9.45
C ASN A 48 -21.15 -30.65 -10.88
N VAL A 49 -21.74 -29.96 -11.85
CA VAL A 49 -21.38 -30.03 -13.28
C VAL A 49 -19.93 -29.59 -13.50
N ILE A 50 -19.45 -28.70 -12.63
CA ILE A 50 -18.08 -28.20 -12.59
C ILE A 50 -17.39 -28.84 -11.39
N GLY A 51 -16.41 -29.71 -11.65
CA GLY A 51 -15.64 -30.38 -10.58
C GLY A 51 -15.00 -29.38 -9.60
N THR A 52 -14.92 -29.78 -8.33
CA THR A 52 -14.40 -28.93 -7.25
C THR A 52 -12.98 -28.44 -7.53
N GLU A 53 -12.14 -29.28 -8.13
CA GLU A 53 -10.76 -28.93 -8.53
C GLU A 53 -10.72 -27.77 -9.52
N PHE A 54 -11.63 -27.76 -10.50
CA PHE A 54 -11.72 -26.70 -11.50
C PHE A 54 -12.18 -25.38 -10.88
N LYS A 55 -13.11 -25.42 -9.91
CA LYS A 55 -13.53 -24.23 -9.14
C LYS A 55 -12.36 -23.64 -8.34
N ILE A 56 -11.55 -24.49 -7.71
CA ILE A 56 -10.33 -24.07 -7.00
C ILE A 56 -9.33 -23.44 -7.97
N ALA A 57 -9.11 -24.05 -9.14
CA ALA A 57 -8.21 -23.52 -10.15
C ALA A 57 -8.65 -22.13 -10.63
N ILE A 58 -9.94 -21.95 -10.95
CA ILE A 58 -10.51 -20.65 -11.32
C ILE A 58 -10.32 -19.64 -10.18
N PHE A 59 -10.63 -20.02 -8.94
CA PHE A 59 -10.45 -19.15 -7.79
C PHE A 59 -9.00 -18.66 -7.66
N ILE A 60 -8.02 -19.55 -7.80
CA ILE A 60 -6.60 -19.20 -7.74
C ILE A 60 -6.23 -18.21 -8.85
N VAL A 61 -6.67 -18.46 -10.09
CA VAL A 61 -6.39 -17.57 -11.24
C VAL A 61 -7.01 -16.19 -11.04
N VAL A 62 -8.26 -16.12 -10.59
CA VAL A 62 -8.98 -14.86 -10.34
C VAL A 62 -8.34 -14.12 -9.16
N ALA A 63 -8.01 -14.81 -8.07
CA ALA A 63 -7.33 -14.24 -6.91
C ALA A 63 -5.95 -13.69 -7.31
N PHE A 64 -5.17 -14.42 -8.10
CA PHE A 64 -3.87 -13.94 -8.58
C PHE A 64 -4.03 -12.69 -9.45
N SER A 65 -4.99 -12.69 -10.38
CA SER A 65 -5.25 -11.57 -11.29
C SER A 65 -5.67 -10.31 -10.55
N ILE A 66 -6.59 -10.42 -9.60
CA ILE A 66 -7.01 -9.30 -8.74
C ILE A 66 -5.85 -8.85 -7.85
N GLY A 67 -5.08 -9.80 -7.32
CA GLY A 67 -3.86 -9.52 -6.58
C GLY A 67 -2.86 -8.64 -7.34
N LEU A 68 -2.64 -8.93 -8.63
CA LEU A 68 -1.79 -8.12 -9.50
C LEU A 68 -2.33 -6.70 -9.65
N ILE A 69 -3.65 -6.55 -9.86
CA ILE A 69 -4.30 -5.24 -9.95
C ILE A 69 -4.13 -4.48 -8.63
N LEU A 70 -4.38 -5.11 -7.49
CA LEU A 70 -4.22 -4.51 -6.17
C LEU A 70 -2.78 -4.08 -5.89
N ASN A 71 -1.80 -4.87 -6.33
CA ASN A 71 -0.39 -4.52 -6.23
C ASN A 71 -0.04 -3.32 -7.12
N GLN A 72 -0.62 -3.20 -8.32
CA GLN A 72 -0.45 -2.00 -9.15
C GLN A 72 -1.09 -0.76 -8.55
N LEU A 73 -2.18 -0.94 -7.78
CA LEU A 73 -2.86 0.13 -7.05
C LEU A 73 -2.22 0.41 -5.67
N SER A 74 -1.15 -0.29 -5.28
CA SER A 74 -0.56 -0.17 -3.94
C SER A 74 -0.06 1.24 -3.65
N ASP A 75 0.45 1.95 -4.66
CA ASP A 75 0.96 3.30 -4.46
C ASP A 75 -0.16 4.30 -4.13
N ILE A 76 -1.40 4.01 -4.57
CA ILE A 76 -2.57 4.80 -4.21
C ILE A 76 -2.82 4.73 -2.70
N GLY A 77 -2.63 3.55 -2.07
CA GLY A 77 -2.82 3.41 -0.62
C GLY A 77 -1.87 4.29 0.20
N ILE A 78 -0.65 4.54 -0.27
CA ILE A 78 0.30 5.48 0.35
C ILE A 78 -0.21 6.91 0.20
N VAL A 79 -0.59 7.32 -1.01
CA VAL A 79 -1.14 8.66 -1.30
C VAL A 79 -2.41 8.95 -0.50
N LEU A 80 -3.24 7.93 -0.24
CA LEU A 80 -4.48 8.07 0.50
C LEU A 80 -4.29 8.25 2.01
N LEU A 81 -3.26 7.62 2.58
CA LEU A 81 -2.96 7.66 4.02
C LEU A 81 -2.17 8.88 4.46
N PHE A 82 -1.28 9.36 3.60
CA PHE A 82 -0.42 10.50 3.92
C PHE A 82 -0.93 11.77 3.26
N LYS A 83 -0.77 12.90 3.97
CA LYS A 83 -1.16 14.20 3.41
C LYS A 83 -0.25 14.54 2.23
N ASP A 84 -0.74 14.38 1.02
CA ASP A 84 -0.16 15.12 -0.10
C ASP A 84 -0.70 16.55 -0.06
N ASP A 85 0.07 17.43 0.58
CA ASP A 85 -0.06 18.87 0.34
C ASP A 85 0.44 19.24 -1.09
N ALA A 86 1.05 18.28 -1.81
CA ALA A 86 1.68 18.45 -3.11
C ALA A 86 0.78 18.14 -4.34
N ILE A 87 -0.41 17.55 -4.19
CA ILE A 87 -1.28 17.30 -5.37
C ILE A 87 -1.84 18.62 -5.88
N SER A 88 -1.24 19.07 -6.99
CA SER A 88 -1.73 19.96 -8.05
C SER A 88 -2.86 20.94 -7.67
N PRO A 89 -2.66 22.27 -7.76
CA PRO A 89 -3.70 23.27 -7.49
C PRO A 89 -4.91 23.20 -8.46
N LYS A 90 -4.90 22.32 -9.48
CA LYS A 90 -5.93 22.23 -10.52
C LYS A 90 -7.14 21.35 -10.19
N SER A 91 -7.10 20.50 -9.16
CA SER A 91 -8.30 19.73 -8.76
C SER A 91 -9.28 20.63 -8.00
N SER A 92 -10.55 20.67 -8.43
CA SER A 92 -11.65 21.34 -7.69
C SER A 92 -11.56 21.08 -6.18
N ARG A 93 -11.43 22.17 -5.39
CA ARG A 93 -11.36 22.11 -3.91
C ARG A 93 -12.51 21.29 -3.30
N LYS A 94 -13.66 21.22 -3.98
CA LYS A 94 -14.85 20.45 -3.56
C LYS A 94 -14.62 18.94 -3.65
N VAL A 95 -14.11 18.44 -4.79
CA VAL A 95 -13.80 17.00 -4.98
C VAL A 95 -12.77 16.55 -3.94
N ARG A 96 -11.72 17.33 -3.73
CA ARG A 96 -10.69 17.04 -2.71
C ARG A 96 -11.25 17.01 -1.29
N ARG A 97 -12.28 17.79 -0.99
CA ARG A 97 -12.93 17.81 0.34
C ARG A 97 -13.80 16.57 0.51
N ILE A 98 -14.58 16.19 -0.49
CA ILE A 98 -15.44 14.99 -0.47
C ILE A 98 -14.59 13.73 -0.35
N VAL A 99 -13.57 13.59 -1.20
CA VAL A 99 -12.62 12.45 -1.16
C VAL A 99 -11.99 12.36 0.23
N ARG A 100 -11.47 13.46 0.78
CA ARG A 100 -10.89 13.46 2.14
C ARG A 100 -11.92 13.18 3.25
N LEU A 101 -13.16 13.62 3.11
CA LEU A 101 -14.21 13.35 4.10
C LEU A 101 -14.57 11.86 4.09
N PHE A 102 -14.83 11.32 2.90
CA PHE A 102 -15.11 9.91 2.67
C PHE A 102 -13.97 9.04 3.19
N TRP A 103 -12.73 9.39 2.88
CA TRP A 103 -11.54 8.69 3.37
C TRP A 103 -11.32 8.84 4.87
N ARG A 104 -11.60 10.00 5.47
CA ARG A 104 -11.56 10.17 6.93
C ARG A 104 -12.60 9.30 7.63
N VAL A 105 -13.78 9.14 7.04
CA VAL A 105 -14.84 8.28 7.58
C VAL A 105 -14.48 6.79 7.43
N ILE A 106 -13.82 6.41 6.32
CA ILE A 106 -13.44 5.01 6.08
C ILE A 106 -12.22 4.58 6.88
N VAL A 107 -11.21 5.45 7.00
CA VAL A 107 -9.91 5.06 7.58
C VAL A 107 -9.76 5.56 9.02
N PHE A 108 -10.56 6.55 9.47
CA PHE A 108 -10.54 7.17 10.81
C PHE A 108 -9.16 7.58 11.35
N THR A 109 -8.12 7.52 10.52
CA THR A 109 -6.80 8.02 10.87
C THR A 109 -6.75 9.50 10.56
N ARG A 110 -6.54 10.30 11.62
CA ARG A 110 -6.10 11.68 11.50
C ARG A 110 -4.96 11.70 10.49
N ILE A 111 -5.13 12.42 9.37
CA ILE A 111 -4.15 12.53 8.29
C ILE A 111 -2.76 12.66 8.91
N TYR A 112 -1.92 11.64 8.75
CA TYR A 112 -0.63 11.60 9.43
C TYR A 112 0.35 12.52 8.70
N GLN A 113 1.25 13.13 9.48
CA GLN A 113 2.44 13.75 8.91
C GLN A 113 3.22 12.69 8.12
N ASP A 114 3.65 13.09 6.93
CA ASP A 114 4.41 12.21 6.04
C ASP A 114 5.68 11.68 6.75
N PRO A 115 5.89 10.35 6.80
CA PRO A 115 7.08 9.77 7.40
C PRO A 115 8.39 10.25 6.77
N ARG A 116 8.38 10.68 5.50
CA ARG A 116 9.54 11.28 4.80
C ARG A 116 9.99 12.55 5.50
N THR A 117 9.05 13.44 5.84
CA THR A 117 9.34 14.68 6.58
C THR A 117 10.00 14.38 7.91
N ARG A 118 9.43 13.46 8.69
CA ARG A 118 9.99 13.06 9.99
C ARG A 118 11.37 12.41 9.87
N ALA A 119 11.63 11.67 8.80
CA ALA A 119 12.92 11.04 8.55
C ALA A 119 14.00 12.09 8.30
N VAL A 120 13.73 13.08 7.44
CA VAL A 120 14.65 14.19 7.17
C VAL A 120 14.89 15.04 8.41
N THR A 121 13.85 15.45 9.13
CA THR A 121 14.02 16.25 10.36
C THR A 121 14.94 15.56 11.37
N ARG A 122 14.78 14.25 11.56
CA ARG A 122 15.67 13.48 12.44
C ARG A 122 17.13 13.49 12.00
N TYR A 123 17.39 13.44 10.69
CA TYR A 123 18.76 13.48 10.18
C TYR A 123 19.36 14.89 10.28
N LEU A 124 18.55 15.93 10.09
CA LEU A 124 18.94 17.32 10.34
C LEU A 124 19.30 17.57 11.83
N GLU A 125 18.60 16.92 12.76
CA GLU A 125 18.89 17.01 14.20
C GLU A 125 19.99 16.03 14.67
N SER A 126 20.51 15.17 13.80
CA SER A 126 21.47 14.13 14.18
C SER A 126 22.93 14.61 14.13
N PRO A 127 23.87 13.93 14.79
CA PRO A 127 25.31 14.19 14.63
C PRO A 127 25.80 14.06 13.18
N ARG A 128 25.05 13.38 12.31
CA ARG A 128 25.37 13.17 10.89
C ARG A 128 24.84 14.30 10.00
N ARG A 129 24.30 15.39 10.56
CA ARG A 129 23.69 16.52 9.82
C ARG A 129 24.58 17.02 8.67
N VAL A 130 25.87 17.26 8.92
CA VAL A 130 26.78 17.80 7.89
C VAL A 130 26.90 16.85 6.70
N ARG A 131 27.10 15.55 6.95
CA ARG A 131 27.17 14.53 5.90
C ARG A 131 25.84 14.38 5.16
N PHE A 132 24.73 14.43 5.91
CA PHE A 132 23.39 14.36 5.35
C PHE A 132 23.07 15.56 4.44
N LEU A 133 23.46 16.77 4.82
CA LEU A 133 23.26 17.95 3.99
C LEU A 133 24.06 17.88 2.69
N ARG A 134 25.32 17.40 2.74
CA ARG A 134 26.11 17.15 1.51
C ARG A 134 25.44 16.12 0.60
N LEU A 135 24.96 15.01 1.16
CA LEU A 135 24.21 14.01 0.39
C LEU A 135 22.98 14.62 -0.28
N MET A 136 22.22 15.46 0.44
CA MET A 136 21.03 16.10 -0.08
C MET A 136 21.34 17.13 -1.17
N GLU A 137 22.46 17.84 -1.05
CA GLU A 137 22.95 18.73 -2.10
C GLU A 137 23.38 17.94 -3.35
N ASP A 138 24.19 16.88 -3.16
CA ASP A 138 24.75 16.08 -4.26
C ASP A 138 23.70 15.25 -5.01
N TRP A 139 22.80 14.58 -4.27
CA TRP A 139 21.86 13.59 -4.85
C TRP A 139 20.45 14.13 -5.06
N ALA A 140 20.05 15.17 -4.33
CA ALA A 140 18.71 15.75 -4.44
C ALA A 140 18.72 17.22 -4.90
N GLY A 141 19.88 17.87 -5.01
CA GLY A 141 19.99 19.26 -5.45
C GLY A 141 19.30 20.25 -4.50
N THR A 142 19.16 19.90 -3.22
CA THR A 142 18.45 20.70 -2.21
C THR A 142 19.37 21.11 -1.07
N ASN A 143 19.09 22.27 -0.48
CA ASN A 143 19.81 22.80 0.69
C ASN A 143 18.95 22.75 1.96
N GLU A 144 19.55 23.11 3.09
CA GLU A 144 18.90 23.06 4.40
C GLU A 144 17.65 23.94 4.50
N ASP A 145 17.67 25.14 3.90
CA ASP A 145 16.53 26.06 3.95
C ASP A 145 15.33 25.51 3.17
N ALA A 146 15.58 24.88 2.02
CA ALA A 146 14.55 24.26 1.21
C ALA A 146 13.95 23.02 1.91
N LEU A 147 14.76 22.25 2.66
CA LEU A 147 14.30 21.10 3.46
C LEU A 147 13.38 21.47 4.65
N LYS A 148 13.16 22.76 4.94
CA LYS A 148 12.10 23.20 5.87
C LYS A 148 10.70 23.06 5.28
N SER A 149 10.58 23.01 3.95
CA SER A 149 9.31 22.80 3.24
C SER A 149 8.96 21.31 3.13
N PRO A 150 7.77 20.85 3.60
CA PRO A 150 7.37 19.44 3.50
C PRO A 150 7.35 18.90 2.06
N ASN A 151 7.02 19.75 1.09
CA ASN A 151 6.98 19.36 -0.32
C ASN A 151 8.37 19.08 -0.87
N GLU A 152 9.34 19.92 -0.50
CA GLU A 152 10.72 19.74 -0.93
C GLU A 152 11.30 18.47 -0.33
N VAL A 153 11.00 18.19 0.95
CA VAL A 153 11.43 16.94 1.59
C VAL A 153 10.91 15.71 0.84
N ILE A 154 9.67 15.75 0.36
CA ILE A 154 9.08 14.65 -0.41
C ILE A 154 9.83 14.44 -1.72
N VAL A 155 10.09 15.51 -2.46
CA VAL A 155 10.80 15.50 -3.75
C VAL A 155 12.24 15.02 -3.55
N ALA A 156 12.96 15.58 -2.56
CA ALA A 156 14.31 15.18 -2.22
C ALA A 156 14.40 13.68 -1.86
N HIS A 157 13.45 13.17 -1.08
CA HIS A 157 13.39 11.74 -0.74
C HIS A 157 13.18 10.87 -1.99
N GLN A 158 12.35 11.30 -2.94
CA GLN A 158 12.17 10.61 -4.23
C GLN A 158 13.45 10.61 -5.08
N HIS A 159 14.18 11.72 -5.14
CA HIS A 159 15.48 11.79 -5.82
C HIS A 159 16.49 10.82 -5.20
N VAL A 160 16.58 10.75 -3.87
CA VAL A 160 17.45 9.79 -3.17
C VAL A 160 17.06 8.35 -3.50
N ILE A 161 15.77 8.01 -3.50
CA ILE A 161 15.29 6.67 -3.93
C ILE A 161 15.74 6.38 -5.37
N PHE A 162 15.58 7.34 -6.28
CA PHE A 162 15.97 7.18 -7.67
C PHE A 162 17.48 6.93 -7.80
N HIS A 163 18.30 7.75 -7.14
CA HIS A 163 19.75 7.56 -7.08
C HIS A 163 20.13 6.17 -6.58
N LEU A 164 19.56 5.73 -5.45
CA LEU A 164 19.80 4.38 -4.92
C LEU A 164 19.43 3.28 -5.92
N ARG A 165 18.35 3.45 -6.69
CA ARG A 165 17.90 2.47 -7.68
C ARG A 165 18.86 2.35 -8.87
N VAL A 166 19.54 3.43 -9.26
CA VAL A 166 20.49 3.43 -10.39
C VAL A 166 21.94 3.25 -9.96
N HIS A 167 22.26 3.42 -8.68
CA HIS A 167 23.63 3.37 -8.17
C HIS A 167 24.30 1.99 -8.33
N SER A 168 23.61 0.91 -7.96
CA SER A 168 24.11 -0.45 -8.16
C SER A 168 22.98 -1.48 -8.11
N GLU A 169 23.20 -2.65 -8.72
CA GLU A 169 22.24 -3.76 -8.68
C GLU A 169 21.99 -4.24 -7.23
N THR A 170 23.00 -4.20 -6.38
CA THR A 170 22.87 -4.53 -4.95
C THR A 170 21.98 -3.52 -4.23
N SER A 171 22.21 -2.22 -4.43
CA SER A 171 21.39 -1.15 -3.85
C SER A 171 19.94 -1.24 -4.31
N ARG A 172 19.72 -1.49 -5.61
CA ARG A 172 18.39 -1.72 -6.18
C ARG A 172 17.67 -2.88 -5.51
N ARG A 173 18.33 -4.03 -5.34
CA ARG A 173 17.73 -5.20 -4.68
C ARG A 173 17.39 -4.93 -3.22
N LEU A 174 18.27 -4.25 -2.48
CA LEU A 174 18.02 -3.86 -1.09
C LEU A 174 16.81 -2.93 -0.98
N LEU A 175 16.71 -1.95 -1.89
CA LEU A 175 15.58 -1.03 -1.95
C LEU A 175 14.26 -1.77 -2.27
N ASP A 176 14.26 -2.64 -3.28
CA ASP A 176 13.08 -3.40 -3.67
C ASP A 176 12.63 -4.36 -2.56
N ASN A 177 13.57 -5.01 -1.86
CA ASN A 177 13.27 -5.87 -0.71
C ASN A 177 12.71 -5.07 0.47
N ALA A 178 13.25 -3.87 0.74
CA ALA A 178 12.75 -2.99 1.79
C ALA A 178 11.36 -2.40 1.46
N TYR A 179 11.02 -2.27 0.17
CA TYR A 179 9.73 -1.75 -0.27
C TYR A 179 8.63 -2.83 -0.32
N LEU A 180 8.99 -4.11 -0.45
CA LEU A 180 8.04 -5.22 -0.56
C LEU A 180 7.00 -5.27 0.60
N PRO A 181 7.37 -5.09 1.89
CA PRO A 181 6.40 -5.03 2.99
C PRO A 181 5.43 -3.84 2.92
N VAL A 182 5.85 -2.73 2.29
CA VAL A 182 5.03 -1.55 2.05
C VAL A 182 3.97 -1.87 1.00
N ILE A 183 4.38 -2.43 -0.15
CA ILE A 183 3.47 -2.88 -1.22
C ILE A 183 2.44 -3.85 -0.64
N PHE A 184 2.90 -4.87 0.09
CA PHE A 184 2.02 -5.88 0.67
C PHE A 184 1.00 -5.26 1.64
N SER A 185 1.43 -4.47 2.61
CA SER A 185 0.50 -3.79 3.53
C SER A 185 -0.50 -2.89 2.80
N SER A 186 -0.05 -2.22 1.73
CA SER A 186 -0.90 -1.33 0.95
C SER A 186 -1.92 -2.06 0.09
N SER A 187 -1.54 -3.18 -0.52
CA SER A 187 -2.45 -4.03 -1.30
C SER A 187 -3.56 -4.64 -0.43
N ILE A 188 -3.25 -5.03 0.83
CA ILE A 188 -4.26 -5.48 1.80
C ILE A 188 -5.22 -4.34 2.15
N LEU A 189 -4.70 -3.14 2.40
CA LEU A 189 -5.55 -1.97 2.64
C LEU A 189 -6.46 -1.70 1.45
N ALA A 190 -5.92 -1.71 0.23
CA ALA A 190 -6.68 -1.54 -1.00
C ALA A 190 -7.78 -2.59 -1.14
N ALA A 191 -7.49 -3.86 -0.82
CA ALA A 191 -8.48 -4.94 -0.81
C ALA A 191 -9.65 -4.63 0.13
N PHE A 192 -9.37 -4.24 1.39
CA PHE A 192 -10.42 -3.90 2.35
C PHE A 192 -11.23 -2.66 1.94
N VAL A 193 -10.57 -1.63 1.42
CA VAL A 193 -11.26 -0.44 0.90
C VAL A 193 -12.18 -0.82 -0.25
N LEU A 194 -11.70 -1.62 -1.21
CA LEU A 194 -12.49 -2.01 -2.37
C LEU A 194 -13.62 -2.97 -2.00
N LEU A 195 -13.57 -3.63 -0.85
CA LEU A 195 -14.71 -4.37 -0.32
C LEU A 195 -15.85 -3.44 0.14
N VAL A 196 -15.58 -2.18 0.51
CA VAL A 196 -16.64 -1.22 0.92
C VAL A 196 -17.69 -1.00 -0.18
N PRO A 197 -17.35 -0.63 -1.44
CA PRO A 197 -18.35 -0.52 -2.49
C PRO A 197 -19.01 -1.87 -2.82
N VAL A 198 -18.30 -2.99 -2.67
CA VAL A 198 -18.88 -4.33 -2.85
C VAL A 198 -19.98 -4.60 -1.82
N VAL A 199 -19.77 -4.25 -0.55
CA VAL A 199 -20.81 -4.33 0.51
C VAL A 199 -22.02 -3.47 0.16
N ILE A 200 -21.78 -2.23 -0.28
CA ILE A 200 -22.87 -1.30 -0.65
C ILE A 200 -23.66 -1.88 -1.83
N LEU A 201 -22.98 -2.43 -2.84
CA LEU A 201 -23.61 -3.05 -4.00
C LEU A 201 -24.41 -4.30 -3.59
N SER A 202 -23.84 -5.18 -2.78
CA SER A 202 -24.53 -6.37 -2.25
C SER A 202 -25.80 -5.98 -1.52
N PHE A 203 -25.73 -4.93 -0.69
CA PHE A 203 -26.90 -4.40 0.00
C PHE A 203 -27.95 -3.90 -0.98
N TRP A 204 -27.57 -3.11 -1.97
CA TRP A 204 -28.51 -2.58 -2.96
C TRP A 204 -29.18 -3.69 -3.79
N THR A 205 -28.45 -4.75 -4.11
CA THR A 205 -29.00 -5.91 -4.83
C THR A 205 -29.84 -6.85 -3.96
N SER A 206 -29.76 -6.73 -2.63
CA SER A 206 -30.47 -7.64 -1.71
C SER A 206 -31.99 -7.51 -1.79
N GLU A 207 -32.51 -6.31 -2.09
CA GLU A 207 -33.95 -6.07 -2.28
C GLU A 207 -34.52 -6.81 -3.51
N ILE A 208 -33.66 -7.15 -4.48
CA ILE A 208 -34.02 -7.86 -5.72
C ILE A 208 -34.06 -9.38 -5.49
N VAL A 209 -33.31 -9.87 -4.48
CA VAL A 209 -33.21 -11.28 -4.11
C VAL A 209 -34.18 -11.52 -2.94
N ASP A 210 -35.48 -11.44 -3.23
CA ASP A 210 -36.55 -11.77 -2.28
C ASP A 210 -36.52 -13.29 -2.02
N GLU A 211 -35.82 -13.72 -0.97
CA GLU A 211 -35.87 -15.08 -0.42
C GLU A 211 -35.99 -14.99 1.11
N GLY A 212 -36.80 -15.88 1.71
CA GLY A 212 -37.40 -15.79 3.04
C GLY A 212 -36.48 -15.79 4.27
N ILE A 213 -35.23 -15.35 4.14
CA ILE A 213 -34.26 -15.18 5.23
C ILE A 213 -34.30 -13.72 5.72
N ARG A 214 -35.46 -13.26 6.19
CA ARG A 214 -35.66 -11.85 6.59
C ARG A 214 -35.08 -11.47 7.96
N VAL A 215 -34.57 -12.40 8.74
CA VAL A 215 -34.20 -12.12 10.14
C VAL A 215 -32.74 -12.45 10.38
N HIS A 216 -31.88 -11.46 10.15
CA HIS A 216 -30.50 -11.24 10.66
C HIS A 216 -29.65 -10.37 9.71
N PHE A 217 -30.19 -10.02 8.53
CA PHE A 217 -29.55 -9.22 7.49
C PHE A 217 -28.80 -7.96 7.97
N TYR A 218 -29.45 -7.11 8.79
CA TYR A 218 -28.80 -5.91 9.35
C TYR A 218 -27.66 -6.22 10.33
N ARG A 219 -27.78 -7.29 11.13
CA ARG A 219 -26.73 -7.69 12.09
C ARG A 219 -25.52 -8.26 11.35
N THR A 220 -25.76 -9.06 10.32
CA THR A 220 -24.70 -9.58 9.45
C THR A 220 -24.01 -8.45 8.68
N LEU A 221 -24.76 -7.48 8.17
CA LEU A 221 -24.21 -6.29 7.51
C LEU A 221 -23.34 -5.47 8.45
N LEU A 222 -23.84 -5.13 9.65
CA LEU A 222 -23.08 -4.41 10.66
C LEU A 222 -21.82 -5.18 11.08
N GLY A 223 -21.92 -6.50 11.23
CA GLY A 223 -20.78 -7.37 11.53
C GLY A 223 -19.72 -7.37 10.42
N VAL A 224 -20.12 -7.47 9.16
CA VAL A 224 -19.19 -7.45 8.02
C VAL A 224 -18.57 -6.06 7.84
N LEU A 225 -19.35 -4.98 7.98
CA LEU A 225 -18.83 -3.62 7.98
C LEU A 225 -17.84 -3.40 9.13
N ALA A 226 -18.14 -3.87 10.33
CA ALA A 226 -17.23 -3.80 11.47
C ALA A 226 -15.94 -4.58 11.23
N LEU A 227 -16.01 -5.74 10.58
CA LEU A 227 -14.85 -6.55 10.24
C LEU A 227 -13.98 -5.90 9.15
N ILE A 228 -14.60 -5.39 8.08
CA ILE A 228 -13.90 -4.62 7.04
C ILE A 228 -13.24 -3.39 7.67
N TYR A 229 -13.96 -2.69 8.55
CA TYR A 229 -13.43 -1.54 9.26
C TYR A 229 -12.23 -1.88 10.13
N ALA A 230 -12.30 -2.96 10.92
CA ALA A 230 -11.16 -3.45 11.69
C ALA A 230 -9.97 -3.80 10.77
N GLY A 231 -10.24 -4.44 9.64
CA GLY A 231 -9.25 -4.74 8.61
C GLY A 231 -8.58 -3.48 8.04
N VAL A 232 -9.36 -2.45 7.69
CA VAL A 232 -8.86 -1.14 7.26
C VAL A 232 -7.98 -0.50 8.33
N ALA A 233 -8.43 -0.50 9.59
CA ALA A 233 -7.66 0.10 10.69
C ALA A 233 -6.32 -0.60 10.93
N ILE A 234 -6.32 -1.94 10.96
CA ILE A 234 -5.11 -2.75 11.17
C ILE A 234 -4.14 -2.60 9.99
N SER A 235 -4.64 -2.71 8.75
CA SER A 235 -3.81 -2.59 7.55
C SER A 235 -3.25 -1.17 7.38
N SER A 236 -4.02 -0.13 7.74
CA SER A 236 -3.54 1.25 7.77
C SER A 236 -2.43 1.47 8.78
N TYR A 237 -2.57 0.90 9.98
CA TYR A 237 -1.50 0.94 11.00
C TYR A 237 -0.24 0.20 10.53
N SER A 238 -0.41 -0.98 9.93
CA SER A 238 0.68 -1.77 9.37
C SER A 238 1.42 -1.00 8.27
N LEU A 239 0.70 -0.50 7.26
CA LEU A 239 1.27 0.29 6.17
C LEU A 239 2.02 1.51 6.69
N LYS A 240 1.45 2.22 7.67
CA LYS A 240 2.13 3.34 8.33
C LYS A 240 3.47 2.94 8.95
N ARG A 241 3.50 1.83 9.69
CA ARG A 241 4.71 1.34 10.33
C ARG A 241 5.77 0.95 9.29
N GLN A 242 5.37 0.18 8.28
CA GLN A 242 6.27 -0.28 7.21
C GLN A 242 6.81 0.89 6.40
N PHE A 243 5.96 1.83 5.98
CA PHE A 243 6.39 2.99 5.20
C PHE A 243 7.34 3.90 5.99
N LYS A 244 7.13 4.08 7.29
CA LYS A 244 8.08 4.78 8.17
C LYS A 244 9.45 4.08 8.21
N GLN A 245 9.46 2.76 8.36
CA GLN A 245 10.70 1.99 8.38
C GLN A 245 11.44 2.10 7.05
N PHE A 246 10.71 1.97 5.93
CA PHE A 246 11.24 2.17 4.59
C PHE A 246 11.86 3.56 4.40
N CYS A 247 11.15 4.63 4.77
CA CYS A 247 11.65 6.01 4.62
C CYS A 247 12.95 6.25 5.39
N HIS A 248 13.08 5.70 6.60
CA HIS A 248 14.33 5.77 7.36
C HIS A 248 15.43 4.94 6.72
N TYR A 249 15.11 3.70 6.31
CA TYR A 249 16.06 2.78 5.69
C TYR A 249 16.70 3.39 4.43
N VAL A 250 15.91 4.00 3.56
CA VAL A 250 16.38 4.70 2.35
C VAL A 250 17.45 5.72 2.69
N LEU A 251 17.19 6.62 3.65
CA LEU A 251 18.15 7.66 4.01
C LEU A 251 19.40 7.09 4.69
N THR A 252 19.25 6.04 5.51
CA THR A 252 20.39 5.35 6.13
C THR A 252 21.27 4.69 5.07
N LEU A 253 20.66 4.01 4.10
CA LEU A 253 21.35 3.33 3.01
C LEU A 253 22.06 4.34 2.11
N ALA A 254 21.38 5.44 1.76
CA ALA A 254 21.97 6.53 0.99
C ALA A 254 23.19 7.12 1.70
N LEU A 255 23.08 7.43 2.99
CA LEU A 255 24.21 7.91 3.79
C LEU A 255 25.37 6.92 3.87
N HIS A 256 25.09 5.62 3.83
CA HIS A 256 26.13 4.60 3.86
C HIS A 256 26.85 4.49 2.51
N LEU A 257 26.12 4.60 1.40
CA LEU A 257 26.65 4.47 0.04
C LEU A 257 27.27 5.77 -0.51
N HIS A 258 26.86 6.92 0.02
CA HIS A 258 27.49 8.23 -0.25
C HIS A 258 28.83 8.34 0.50
N GLU A 259 29.71 7.35 0.38
CA GLU A 259 31.09 7.55 0.82
C GLU A 259 31.70 8.69 -0.02
N LEU A 260 32.35 9.62 0.68
CA LEU A 260 32.87 10.87 0.15
C LEU A 260 33.81 10.57 -1.03
N PRO A 261 33.84 11.39 -2.11
CA PRO A 261 35.01 11.43 -2.93
C PRO A 261 36.21 11.77 -2.03
N GLU A 262 37.28 10.97 -2.15
CA GLU A 262 38.58 11.20 -1.57
C GLU A 262 39.06 12.62 -1.91
N HIS A 263 38.76 13.59 -1.05
CA HIS A 263 39.39 14.92 -1.12
C HIS A 263 40.29 15.19 0.09
N ASP A 264 40.66 14.14 0.81
CA ASP A 264 41.75 14.14 1.79
C ASP A 264 42.98 13.32 1.31
N SER A 265 43.02 12.88 0.05
CA SER A 265 44.25 12.39 -0.61
C SER A 265 45.13 13.53 -1.16
N GLU A 266 44.65 14.78 -1.14
CA GLU A 266 45.40 16.00 -1.50
C GLU A 266 45.66 16.91 -0.29
N LYS A 267 46.03 16.32 0.86
CA LYS A 267 46.76 17.05 1.89
C LYS A 267 48.16 16.49 2.04
N GLY A 268 49.05 17.04 1.22
CA GLY A 268 50.41 17.37 1.61
C GLY A 268 51.30 16.21 2.03
N ILE A 269 51.82 15.49 1.03
CA ILE A 269 53.26 15.18 1.05
C ILE A 269 53.90 16.28 0.20
N ASP A 270 54.11 17.43 0.80
CA ASP A 270 55.07 18.43 0.32
C ASP A 270 56.07 18.67 1.45
N HIS A 271 57.32 18.33 1.12
CA HIS A 271 58.60 18.46 1.86
C HIS A 271 58.97 17.36 2.87
#